data_AF-A0A2S5B0K0-F1
#
_entry.id   AF-A0A2S5B0K0-F1
#
_cell.length_a   1.000
_cell.length_b   1.000
_cell.length_c   1.000
_cell.angle_alpha   90.00
_cell.angle_beta   90.00
_cell.angle_gamma   90.00
#
_symmetry.space_group_name_H-M   'P 1'
#
loop_
_entity.id
_entity.type
_entity.pdbx_description
1 polymer ?
#
loop_
_entity_poly.entity_id
_entity_poly.type
_entity_poly.pdbx_seq_one_letter_code
_entity_poly.pdbx_strand_id
1 'polypeptide(L)'
;MLIEQSQITVETQTGPLGIEIIKPSKLSKIAGYPNARFPGVVVWSEIYNVTGPVLRFANQIAAQGYIVAAPNVFHEFAGNVPLAYDEKGTADGNAYKVKKLLSATDEDITKSIDTLVAHPNCTGQVGATGMCYGGHLAFRTALDPRCKAAVCYFATDIHSATLSPSGDDSLERASKGEIKGEVVMIFGTQDGHVPLEGRNKIRNALTAESVQPPLRLSFLELQANHAFIRDEMSKGRFDAAISKVCFELLLETFGRTIARDLGEPVQEKKGDDLNAKDVFTVMDVIRRQQQQQQAGRGMTSPRYRHDPRQGFSWHNFKAYIRSPFFIILVSGGGAYYLFHLERVPETGRWRFMDVSPTMEVEMGEQAFQETIGEFGRNVLPDHHPQARYVQGVVKRIIQANGLEGKAPSGWKTYVVKDDSTKNAFVLPNGTIFVFTGILPVAADADGLACVLGHEIAHQVARHSAERMSGMKVFYGLALLLASLGIDMGLSQVLLQFIYQLPNSRKNETEADLIGLRLANQACFDPRAAEGLWHRMSATEETPGVDMSFLSTHPSSKNRTVQVRKWADEIIQDRPSQCGPLRHQIEPFQQATRSRW
;
A
#
# COMPACT_ATOMS: atom_id res chain seq x y z
N MET A 1 -9.71 15.71 -7.77
CA MET A 1 -9.50 16.81 -8.76
C MET A 1 -8.27 16.48 -9.58
N LEU A 2 -8.21 16.89 -10.85
CA LEU A 2 -6.96 16.82 -11.60
C LEU A 2 -5.96 17.79 -10.96
N ILE A 3 -4.70 17.40 -10.85
CA ILE A 3 -3.65 18.19 -10.20
C ILE A 3 -2.56 18.57 -11.21
N GLU A 4 -1.91 19.68 -10.96
CA GLU A 4 -0.67 20.11 -11.62
C GLU A 4 0.43 20.24 -10.56
N GLN A 5 1.64 19.81 -10.92
CA GLN A 5 2.83 19.90 -10.08
C GLN A 5 3.83 20.86 -10.74
N SER A 6 4.46 21.68 -9.93
CA SER A 6 5.53 22.59 -10.31
C SER A 6 6.49 22.76 -9.15
N GLN A 7 7.74 23.09 -9.42
CA GLN A 7 8.70 23.43 -8.38
C GLN A 7 8.95 24.94 -8.39
N ILE A 8 9.08 25.53 -7.21
CA ILE A 8 9.58 26.90 -7.05
C ILE A 8 10.80 26.90 -6.14
N THR A 9 11.58 27.97 -6.21
CA THR A 9 12.74 28.19 -5.34
C THR A 9 12.56 29.51 -4.61
N VAL A 10 12.79 29.50 -3.30
CA VAL A 10 12.70 30.66 -2.42
C VAL A 10 14.03 30.82 -1.68
N GLU A 11 14.57 32.05 -1.65
CA GLU A 11 15.82 32.34 -0.94
C GLU A 11 15.61 32.32 0.59
N THR A 12 16.48 31.60 1.28
CA THR A 12 16.63 31.59 2.75
C THR A 12 18.07 31.99 3.12
N GLN A 13 18.34 32.18 4.42
CA GLN A 13 19.69 32.49 4.88
C GLN A 13 20.68 31.33 4.71
N THR A 14 20.18 30.10 4.60
CA THR A 14 21.01 28.89 4.48
C THR A 14 21.12 28.37 3.04
N GLY A 15 20.36 28.94 2.10
CA GLY A 15 20.44 28.62 0.69
C GLY A 15 19.08 28.65 -0.03
N PRO A 16 19.05 28.28 -1.31
CA PRO A 16 17.82 28.23 -2.10
C PRO A 16 16.95 27.03 -1.71
N LEU A 17 15.85 27.31 -1.00
CA LEU A 17 14.83 26.32 -0.64
C LEU A 17 13.92 26.01 -1.83
N GLY A 18 14.00 24.78 -2.34
CA GLY A 18 13.09 24.24 -3.34
C GLY A 18 11.82 23.70 -2.69
N ILE A 19 10.68 24.16 -3.19
CA ILE A 19 9.34 23.78 -2.72
C ILE A 19 8.56 23.20 -3.89
N GLU A 20 8.15 21.94 -3.76
CA GLU A 20 7.20 21.32 -4.67
C GLU A 20 5.80 21.88 -4.39
N ILE A 21 5.20 22.50 -5.40
CA ILE A 21 3.85 23.04 -5.38
C ILE A 21 2.94 22.12 -6.17
N ILE A 22 1.97 21.52 -5.49
CA ILE A 22 0.96 20.64 -6.10
C ILE A 22 -0.41 21.24 -5.84
N LYS A 23 -1.19 21.46 -6.90
CA LYS A 23 -2.46 22.17 -6.80
C LYS A 23 -3.50 21.64 -7.78
N PRO A 24 -4.80 21.89 -7.56
CA PRO A 24 -5.83 21.61 -8.56
C PRO A 24 -5.54 22.34 -9.88
N SER A 25 -5.60 21.61 -11.00
CA SER A 25 -5.22 22.12 -12.33
C SER A 25 -6.21 23.18 -12.84
N LYS A 26 -5.72 24.13 -13.66
CA LYS A 26 -6.57 25.10 -14.38
C LYS A 26 -7.63 24.44 -15.30
N LEU A 27 -7.42 23.19 -15.72
CA LEU A 27 -8.42 22.40 -16.47
C LEU A 27 -9.60 21.97 -15.60
N SER A 28 -9.43 21.94 -14.27
CA SER A 28 -10.53 21.83 -13.32
C SER A 28 -11.14 23.21 -13.02
N LYS A 29 -11.65 23.90 -14.05
CA LYS A 29 -12.68 24.92 -13.80
C LYS A 29 -13.87 24.18 -13.21
N ILE A 30 -14.04 24.28 -11.90
CA ILE A 30 -15.24 23.74 -11.26
C ILE A 30 -16.42 24.47 -11.92
N ALA A 31 -17.32 23.73 -12.55
CA ALA A 31 -18.45 24.30 -13.26
C ALA A 31 -19.23 25.24 -12.31
N GLY A 32 -19.42 26.50 -12.72
CA GLY A 32 -20.05 27.54 -11.89
C GLY A 32 -19.09 28.30 -10.95
N TYR A 33 -17.83 27.90 -10.77
CA TYR A 33 -16.87 28.54 -9.85
C TYR A 33 -15.53 28.86 -10.54
N PRO A 34 -15.50 29.85 -11.46
CA PRO A 34 -14.31 30.19 -12.23
C PRO A 34 -13.16 30.79 -11.38
N ASN A 35 -13.47 31.28 -10.17
CA ASN A 35 -12.53 31.90 -9.25
C ASN A 35 -12.31 31.06 -7.98
N ALA A 36 -12.50 29.74 -8.06
CA ALA A 36 -12.34 28.86 -6.91
C ALA A 36 -10.96 29.03 -6.25
N ARG A 37 -10.98 29.14 -4.92
CA ARG A 37 -9.80 29.19 -4.07
C ARG A 37 -9.74 27.92 -3.22
N PHE A 38 -8.54 27.53 -2.82
CA PHE A 38 -8.28 26.32 -2.07
C PHE A 38 -7.41 26.65 -0.85
N PRO A 39 -7.63 26.01 0.31
CA PRO A 39 -6.71 26.13 1.43
C PRO A 39 -5.32 25.56 1.11
N GLY A 40 -4.31 26.12 1.77
CA GLY A 40 -2.93 25.69 1.69
C GLY A 40 -2.60 24.59 2.71
N VAL A 41 -1.74 23.63 2.35
CA VAL A 41 -1.19 22.63 3.27
C VAL A 41 0.31 22.53 3.07
N VAL A 42 1.09 22.71 4.13
CA VAL A 42 2.52 22.39 4.10
C VAL A 42 2.68 20.90 4.41
N VAL A 43 3.36 20.14 3.54
CA VAL A 43 3.65 18.72 3.72
C VAL A 43 5.16 18.54 3.94
N TRP A 44 5.54 18.22 5.17
CA TRP A 44 6.93 18.04 5.55
C TRP A 44 7.39 16.60 5.35
N SER A 45 8.53 16.45 4.68
CA SER A 45 9.15 15.14 4.45
C SER A 45 9.79 14.55 5.69
N GLU A 46 10.10 13.27 5.62
CA GLU A 46 11.02 12.60 6.55
C GLU A 46 12.47 13.10 6.33
N ILE A 47 13.46 12.35 6.84
CA ILE A 47 14.90 12.67 6.72
C ILE A 47 15.48 12.51 5.30
N TYR A 48 14.64 12.38 4.26
CA TYR A 48 15.07 12.04 2.90
C TYR A 48 14.74 13.10 1.85
N ASN A 49 14.42 14.34 2.26
CA ASN A 49 13.83 15.34 1.36
C ASN A 49 12.53 14.81 0.71
N VAL A 50 12.03 15.49 -0.34
CA VAL A 50 10.73 15.19 -0.97
C VAL A 50 10.82 13.97 -1.89
N THR A 51 10.70 12.77 -1.33
CA THR A 51 10.75 11.48 -2.06
C THR A 51 9.43 11.12 -2.74
N GLY A 52 9.43 10.02 -3.52
CA GLY A 52 8.23 9.45 -4.15
C GLY A 52 7.04 9.25 -3.20
N PRO A 53 7.20 8.63 -2.02
CA PRO A 53 6.13 8.52 -1.02
C PRO A 53 5.56 9.86 -0.56
N VAL A 54 6.43 10.84 -0.31
CA VAL A 54 6.01 12.18 0.13
C VAL A 54 5.21 12.88 -0.97
N LEU A 55 5.67 12.79 -2.22
CA LEU A 55 4.94 13.31 -3.38
C LEU A 55 3.60 12.62 -3.58
N ARG A 56 3.53 11.28 -3.45
CA ARG A 56 2.25 10.56 -3.53
C ARG A 56 1.27 11.02 -2.44
N PHE A 57 1.74 11.19 -1.21
CA PHE A 57 0.94 11.69 -0.10
C PHE A 57 0.44 13.13 -0.35
N ALA A 58 1.35 14.01 -0.79
CA ALA A 58 1.03 15.39 -1.16
C ALA A 58 0.04 15.47 -2.34
N ASN A 59 0.20 14.61 -3.35
CA ASN A 59 -0.71 14.51 -4.49
C ASN A 59 -2.11 14.07 -4.07
N GLN A 60 -2.22 13.13 -3.12
CA GLN A 60 -3.52 12.73 -2.58
C GLN A 60 -4.21 13.89 -1.87
N ILE A 61 -3.49 14.68 -1.07
CA ILE A 61 -4.04 15.88 -0.41
C ILE A 61 -4.48 16.91 -1.47
N ALA A 62 -3.63 17.23 -2.45
CA ALA A 62 -3.97 18.21 -3.47
C ALA A 62 -5.19 17.79 -4.31
N ALA A 63 -5.31 16.50 -4.61
CA ALA A 63 -6.46 15.94 -5.34
C ALA A 63 -7.78 16.09 -4.58
N GLN A 64 -7.75 16.30 -3.26
CA GLN A 64 -8.93 16.60 -2.44
C GLN A 64 -9.31 18.10 -2.43
N GLY A 65 -8.60 18.95 -3.16
CA GLY A 65 -8.89 20.39 -3.27
C GLY A 65 -8.10 21.24 -2.29
N TYR A 66 -6.80 20.99 -2.19
CA TYR A 66 -5.84 21.74 -1.39
C TYR A 66 -4.66 22.17 -2.27
N ILE A 67 -4.06 23.31 -1.98
CA ILE A 67 -2.75 23.69 -2.55
C ILE A 67 -1.69 23.19 -1.60
N VAL A 68 -0.83 22.29 -2.05
CA VAL A 68 0.20 21.68 -1.22
C VAL A 68 1.55 22.30 -1.52
N ALA A 69 2.29 22.66 -0.47
CA ALA A 69 3.70 23.02 -0.52
C ALA A 69 4.51 21.94 0.20
N ALA A 70 5.38 21.23 -0.52
CA ALA A 70 6.29 20.23 0.03
C ALA A 70 7.75 20.74 -0.10
N PRO A 71 8.30 21.36 0.96
CA PRO A 71 9.67 21.87 0.97
C PRO A 71 10.72 20.77 1.15
N ASN A 72 11.89 20.93 0.54
CA ASN A 72 13.05 20.06 0.78
C ASN A 72 13.74 20.42 2.11
N VAL A 73 13.53 19.59 3.13
CA VAL A 73 13.93 19.86 4.52
C VAL A 73 15.44 19.98 4.76
N PHE A 74 16.27 19.47 3.86
CA PHE A 74 17.74 19.52 3.93
C PHE A 74 18.35 20.21 2.71
N HIS A 75 17.66 21.21 2.14
CA HIS A 75 18.13 21.98 0.99
C HIS A 75 19.53 22.58 1.18
N GLU A 76 19.89 22.97 2.40
CA GLU A 76 21.20 23.55 2.71
C GLU A 76 22.36 22.54 2.72
N PHE A 77 22.06 21.24 2.77
CA PHE A 77 23.07 20.17 2.84
C PHE A 77 23.09 19.26 1.61
N ALA A 78 21.90 18.95 1.09
CA ALA A 78 21.70 18.02 -0.01
C ALA A 78 21.12 18.68 -1.27
N GLY A 79 20.89 20.00 -1.24
CA GLY A 79 20.13 20.69 -2.27
C GLY A 79 18.68 20.19 -2.33
N ASN A 80 18.03 20.46 -3.45
CA ASN A 80 16.62 20.13 -3.67
C ASN A 80 16.42 18.73 -4.29
N VAL A 81 17.27 17.78 -3.87
CA VAL A 81 17.28 16.41 -4.39
C VAL A 81 16.89 15.42 -3.29
N PRO A 82 16.01 14.45 -3.57
CA PRO A 82 15.66 13.40 -2.62
C PRO A 82 16.85 12.52 -2.27
N LEU A 83 16.98 12.12 -1.00
CA LEU A 83 17.95 11.11 -0.58
C LEU A 83 17.38 9.71 -0.83
N ALA A 84 18.24 8.77 -1.24
CA ALA A 84 17.84 7.39 -1.45
C ALA A 84 17.44 6.69 -0.14
N TYR A 85 16.50 5.76 -0.22
CA TYR A 85 16.11 4.89 0.90
C TYR A 85 17.10 3.73 1.10
N ASP A 86 18.38 4.05 1.14
CA ASP A 86 19.47 3.10 1.42
C ASP A 86 20.20 3.48 2.73
N GLU A 87 21.23 2.71 3.07
CA GLU A 87 22.02 2.96 4.28
C GLU A 87 22.70 4.33 4.26
N LYS A 88 23.18 4.77 3.08
CA LYS A 88 23.88 6.04 2.93
C LYS A 88 22.92 7.22 3.09
N GLY A 89 21.79 7.23 2.39
CA GLY A 89 20.78 8.26 2.50
C GLY A 89 20.18 8.34 3.90
N THR A 90 20.03 7.19 4.58
CA THR A 90 19.64 7.15 6.01
C THR A 90 20.71 7.80 6.89
N ALA A 91 22.00 7.48 6.67
CA ALA A 91 23.09 8.05 7.45
C ALA A 91 23.23 9.56 7.21
N ASP A 92 23.16 10.00 5.96
CA ASP A 92 23.22 11.41 5.56
C ASP A 92 22.04 12.19 6.15
N GLY A 93 20.81 11.68 6.00
CA GLY A 93 19.61 12.29 6.55
C GLY A 93 19.67 12.45 8.07
N ASN A 94 20.17 11.44 8.79
CA ASN A 94 20.39 11.54 10.24
C ASN A 94 21.51 12.55 10.58
N ALA A 95 22.59 12.60 9.79
CA ALA A 95 23.66 13.56 9.99
C ALA A 95 23.18 15.00 9.76
N TYR A 96 22.33 15.22 8.75
CA TYR A 96 21.73 16.53 8.47
C TYR A 96 20.73 16.93 9.55
N LYS A 97 19.89 16.00 10.02
CA LYS A 97 18.97 16.21 11.15
C LYS A 97 19.68 16.81 12.36
N VAL A 98 20.84 16.25 12.73
CA VAL A 98 21.62 16.71 13.90
C VAL A 98 22.33 18.05 13.65
N LYS A 99 22.59 18.42 12.40
CA LYS A 99 23.29 19.66 12.03
C LYS A 99 22.34 20.83 11.76
N LYS A 100 21.10 20.59 11.32
CA LYS A 100 20.15 21.64 10.94
C LYS A 100 19.86 22.56 12.12
N LEU A 101 20.01 23.87 11.92
CA LEU A 101 19.73 24.87 12.94
C LEU A 101 18.23 25.06 13.12
N LEU A 102 17.79 25.29 14.36
CA LEU A 102 16.38 25.55 14.65
C LEU A 102 15.86 26.80 13.92
N SER A 103 16.69 27.85 13.83
CA SER A 103 16.37 29.08 13.10
C SER A 103 16.20 28.88 11.60
N ALA A 104 16.98 27.97 11.00
CA ALA A 104 16.83 27.61 9.59
C ALA A 104 15.50 26.87 9.36
N THR A 105 15.13 25.97 10.27
CA THR A 105 13.82 25.31 10.26
C THR A 105 12.67 26.31 10.40
N ASP A 106 12.78 27.29 11.29
CA ASP A 106 11.76 28.34 11.47
C ASP A 106 11.62 29.24 10.23
N GLU A 107 12.74 29.55 9.57
CA GLU A 107 12.74 30.28 8.29
C GLU A 107 12.05 29.44 7.19
N ASP A 108 12.42 28.16 7.03
CA ASP A 108 11.81 27.26 6.04
C ASP A 108 10.29 27.15 6.24
N ILE A 109 9.82 27.06 7.49
CA ILE A 109 8.40 27.08 7.84
C ILE A 109 7.76 28.38 7.36
N THR A 110 8.36 29.52 7.72
CA THR A 110 7.84 30.85 7.36
C THR A 110 7.72 31.01 5.85
N LYS A 111 8.78 30.65 5.10
CA LYS A 111 8.83 30.74 3.64
C LYS A 111 7.82 29.80 2.97
N SER A 112 7.60 28.61 3.53
CA SER A 112 6.61 27.66 3.02
C SER A 112 5.17 28.18 3.21
N ILE A 113 4.86 28.79 4.36
CA ILE A 113 3.57 29.42 4.61
C ILE A 113 3.40 30.66 3.72
N ASP A 114 4.40 31.53 3.61
CA ASP A 114 4.37 32.73 2.76
C ASP A 114 4.08 32.36 1.30
N THR A 115 4.73 31.31 0.81
CA THR A 115 4.51 30.77 -0.54
C THR A 115 3.05 30.37 -0.76
N LEU A 116 2.46 29.63 0.19
CA LEU A 116 1.06 29.22 0.09
C LEU A 116 0.12 30.43 0.13
N VAL A 117 0.30 31.34 1.08
CA VAL A 117 -0.57 32.51 1.25
C VAL A 117 -0.48 33.48 0.07
N ALA A 118 0.71 33.62 -0.53
CA ALA A 118 0.92 34.45 -1.72
C ALA A 118 0.33 33.82 -3.00
N HIS A 119 0.02 32.52 -3.02
CA HIS A 119 -0.54 31.88 -4.20
C HIS A 119 -1.94 32.46 -4.51
N PRO A 120 -2.23 32.92 -5.75
CA PRO A 120 -3.47 33.63 -6.08
C PRO A 120 -4.76 32.83 -5.78
N ASN A 121 -4.70 31.51 -5.95
CA ASN A 121 -5.81 30.60 -5.66
C ASN A 121 -5.81 30.07 -4.22
N CYS A 122 -4.94 30.52 -3.32
CA CYS A 122 -4.99 30.12 -1.91
C CYS A 122 -6.07 30.91 -1.18
N THR A 123 -6.87 30.29 -0.30
CA THR A 123 -7.85 31.01 0.54
C THR A 123 -7.20 31.87 1.62
N GLY A 124 -5.91 31.65 1.90
CA GLY A 124 -5.19 32.19 3.05
C GLY A 124 -5.30 31.32 4.30
N GLN A 125 -6.12 30.27 4.28
CA GLN A 125 -6.15 29.25 5.34
C GLN A 125 -5.02 28.25 5.12
N VAL A 126 -4.26 27.95 6.18
CA VAL A 126 -3.09 27.06 6.10
C VAL A 126 -3.18 25.97 7.16
N GLY A 127 -2.96 24.73 6.73
CA GLY A 127 -2.67 23.60 7.61
C GLY A 127 -1.27 23.05 7.37
N ALA A 128 -0.85 22.13 8.23
CA ALA A 128 0.43 21.45 8.11
C ALA A 128 0.29 19.96 8.39
N THR A 129 1.10 19.16 7.72
CA THR A 129 1.23 17.73 8.02
C THR A 129 2.62 17.23 7.69
N GLY A 130 2.98 16.08 8.23
CA GLY A 130 4.26 15.45 7.94
C GLY A 130 4.46 14.18 8.76
N MET A 131 5.52 13.45 8.41
CA MET A 131 5.82 12.13 8.96
C MET A 131 7.22 12.08 9.58
N CYS A 132 7.39 11.34 10.67
CA CYS A 132 8.69 11.16 11.33
C CYS A 132 9.27 12.54 11.73
N TYR A 133 10.43 12.90 11.18
CA TYR A 133 11.04 14.23 11.29
C TYR A 133 10.08 15.33 10.83
N GLY A 134 9.43 15.14 9.68
CA GLY A 134 8.39 16.04 9.18
C GLY A 134 7.16 16.11 10.07
N GLY A 135 6.89 15.08 10.88
CA GLY A 135 5.83 15.13 11.89
C GLY A 135 6.15 16.15 12.99
N HIS A 136 7.43 16.25 13.39
CA HIS A 136 7.90 17.31 14.27
C HIS A 136 7.82 18.67 13.58
N LEU A 137 8.24 18.78 12.31
CA LEU A 137 8.15 20.03 11.57
C LEU A 137 6.71 20.51 11.41
N ALA A 138 5.74 19.62 11.20
CA ALA A 138 4.32 19.94 11.19
C ALA A 138 3.83 20.44 12.56
N PHE A 139 4.26 19.80 13.64
CA PHE A 139 3.97 20.25 15.01
C PHE A 139 4.57 21.64 15.28
N ARG A 140 5.82 21.89 14.85
CA ARG A 140 6.48 23.19 14.97
C ARG A 140 5.82 24.26 14.09
N THR A 141 5.33 23.88 12.90
CA THR A 141 4.54 24.75 12.02
C THR A 141 3.26 25.25 12.71
N ALA A 142 2.67 24.45 13.62
CA ALA A 142 1.50 24.86 14.40
C ALA A 142 1.75 26.01 15.38
N LEU A 143 3.02 26.34 15.67
CA LEU A 143 3.40 27.53 16.45
C LEU A 143 3.25 28.83 15.66
N ASP A 144 3.23 28.75 14.32
CA ASP A 144 2.90 29.92 13.49
C ASP A 144 1.38 30.19 13.58
N PRO A 145 0.94 31.41 13.96
CA PRO A 145 -0.48 31.72 14.16
C PRO A 145 -1.34 31.63 12.88
N ARG A 146 -0.70 31.57 11.70
CA ARG A 146 -1.37 31.36 10.40
C ARG A 146 -1.74 29.89 10.20
N CYS A 147 -1.04 28.95 10.83
CA CYS A 147 -1.37 27.53 10.80
C CYS A 147 -2.59 27.25 11.69
N LYS A 148 -3.71 26.81 11.08
CA LYS A 148 -4.97 26.55 11.79
C LYS A 148 -5.15 25.09 12.19
N ALA A 149 -4.42 24.18 11.56
CA ALA A 149 -4.41 22.77 11.93
C ALA A 149 -3.10 22.08 11.57
N ALA A 150 -2.62 21.19 12.42
CA ALA A 150 -1.48 20.33 12.16
C ALA A 150 -1.81 18.85 12.42
N VAL A 151 -1.52 17.99 11.46
CA VAL A 151 -1.68 16.52 11.59
C VAL A 151 -0.31 15.86 11.52
N CYS A 152 0.15 15.34 12.66
CA CYS A 152 1.53 14.94 12.88
C CYS A 152 1.62 13.42 13.00
N TYR A 153 2.25 12.76 12.02
CA TYR A 153 2.43 11.31 11.99
C TYR A 153 3.76 10.92 12.64
N PHE A 154 3.69 10.14 13.73
CA PHE A 154 4.82 9.59 14.50
C PHE A 154 5.98 10.58 14.64
N ALA A 155 5.64 11.78 15.11
CA ALA A 155 6.56 12.91 15.24
C ALA A 155 7.71 12.56 16.18
N THR A 156 8.90 12.38 15.61
CA THR A 156 10.11 12.04 16.38
C THR A 156 10.62 13.25 17.13
N ASP A 157 11.52 13.04 18.09
CA ASP A 157 12.37 14.09 18.70
C ASP A 157 11.68 15.22 19.50
N ILE A 158 10.34 15.34 19.48
CA ILE A 158 9.59 16.29 20.33
C ILE A 158 9.81 15.99 21.83
N HIS A 159 9.71 14.71 22.21
CA HIS A 159 9.83 14.27 23.60
C HIS A 159 11.27 14.41 24.15
N SER A 160 12.27 14.34 23.28
CA SER A 160 13.69 14.46 23.62
C SER A 160 14.24 15.88 23.44
N ALA A 161 13.50 16.79 22.78
CA ALA A 161 13.92 18.15 22.46
C ALA A 161 15.22 18.20 21.62
N THR A 162 15.31 17.36 20.59
CA THR A 162 16.54 17.16 19.78
C THR A 162 16.37 17.48 18.29
N LEU A 163 15.46 18.39 17.94
CA LEU A 163 15.28 18.82 16.54
C LEU A 163 16.49 19.54 15.95
N SER A 164 17.34 20.14 16.81
CA SER A 164 18.50 20.93 16.42
C SER A 164 19.69 20.72 17.38
N PRO A 165 20.93 21.05 16.98
CA PRO A 165 22.11 20.87 17.84
C PRO A 165 22.09 21.76 19.09
N SER A 166 21.37 22.89 19.04
CA SER A 166 21.17 23.79 20.19
C SER A 166 19.95 23.44 21.03
N GLY A 167 19.29 22.30 20.76
CA GLY A 167 18.05 21.88 21.40
C GLY A 167 16.80 22.28 20.61
N ASP A 168 15.63 21.96 21.15
CA ASP A 168 14.33 22.26 20.58
C ASP A 168 13.35 22.74 21.65
N ASP A 169 12.71 23.87 21.40
CA ASP A 169 11.74 24.50 22.30
C ASP A 169 10.27 24.22 21.88
N SER A 170 10.03 23.37 20.88
CA SER A 170 8.69 23.15 20.32
C SER A 170 7.67 22.74 21.38
N LEU A 171 7.99 21.75 22.22
CA LEU A 171 7.07 21.25 23.25
C LEU A 171 6.89 22.27 24.39
N GLU A 172 7.95 22.99 24.75
CA GLU A 172 7.91 24.04 25.78
C GLU A 172 6.96 25.17 25.34
N ARG A 173 7.14 25.69 24.12
CA ARG A 173 6.30 26.75 23.55
C ARG A 173 4.85 26.32 23.41
N ALA A 174 4.62 25.08 22.96
CA ALA A 174 3.28 24.52 22.92
C ALA A 174 2.63 24.45 24.31
N SER A 175 3.39 24.04 25.33
CA SER A 175 2.90 23.96 26.72
C SER A 175 2.60 25.33 27.36
N LYS A 176 3.11 26.41 26.76
CA LYS A 176 2.78 27.81 27.10
C LYS A 176 1.56 28.35 26.34
N GLY A 177 0.86 27.50 25.58
CA GLY A 177 -0.34 27.88 24.84
C GLY A 177 -0.06 28.69 23.57
N GLU A 178 1.13 28.60 22.98
CA GLU A 178 1.47 29.33 21.74
C GLU A 178 0.70 28.79 20.52
N ILE A 179 0.40 27.49 20.48
CA ILE A 179 -0.38 26.89 19.38
C ILE A 179 -1.83 27.36 19.46
N LYS A 180 -2.31 28.03 18.40
CA LYS A 180 -3.71 28.50 18.28
C LYS A 180 -4.57 27.59 17.41
N GLY A 181 -3.92 26.82 16.54
CA GLY A 181 -4.54 25.82 15.68
C GLY A 181 -4.96 24.56 16.44
N GLU A 182 -5.55 23.65 15.71
CA GLU A 182 -5.82 22.29 16.18
C GLU A 182 -4.63 21.36 15.88
N VAL A 183 -4.33 20.44 16.78
CA VAL A 183 -3.24 19.47 16.60
C VAL A 183 -3.77 18.06 16.71
N VAL A 184 -3.43 17.23 15.74
CA VAL A 184 -3.65 15.78 15.77
C VAL A 184 -2.29 15.10 15.83
N MET A 185 -2.05 14.35 16.91
CA MET A 185 -0.84 13.55 17.09
C MET A 185 -1.20 12.08 16.88
N ILE A 186 -0.51 11.40 15.95
CA ILE A 186 -0.78 10.00 15.61
C ILE A 186 0.49 9.19 15.84
N PHE A 187 0.46 8.20 16.73
CA PHE A 187 1.62 7.37 17.04
C PHE A 187 1.33 5.87 16.88
N GLY A 188 2.35 5.11 16.48
CA GLY A 188 2.34 3.66 16.56
C GLY A 188 2.69 3.18 17.96
N THR A 189 1.99 2.18 18.50
CA THR A 189 2.32 1.56 19.80
C THR A 189 3.57 0.70 19.75
N GLN A 190 4.03 0.31 18.55
CA GLN A 190 5.23 -0.47 18.31
C GLN A 190 6.41 0.41 17.87
N ASP A 191 6.24 1.73 17.83
CA ASP A 191 7.27 2.68 17.41
C ASP A 191 8.38 2.80 18.48
N GLY A 192 9.58 2.34 18.15
CA GLY A 192 10.75 2.45 19.02
C GLY A 192 11.39 3.84 19.07
N HIS A 193 11.09 4.72 18.11
CA HIS A 193 11.62 6.09 18.08
C HIS A 193 10.87 7.04 19.01
N VAL A 194 9.60 6.75 19.31
CA VAL A 194 8.80 7.50 20.28
C VAL A 194 8.18 6.52 21.28
N PRO A 195 8.95 6.07 22.29
CA PRO A 195 8.49 5.08 23.25
C PRO A 195 7.29 5.61 24.06
N LEU A 196 6.60 4.71 24.78
CA LEU A 196 5.45 5.07 25.62
C LEU A 196 5.72 6.26 26.55
N GLU A 197 6.89 6.31 27.18
CA GLU A 197 7.29 7.43 28.03
C GLU A 197 7.37 8.74 27.25
N GLY A 198 7.95 8.73 26.05
CA GLY A 198 8.00 9.88 25.17
C GLY A 198 6.61 10.37 24.76
N ARG A 199 5.71 9.45 24.39
CA ARG A 199 4.32 9.76 24.03
C ARG A 199 3.55 10.33 25.22
N ASN A 200 3.75 9.78 26.42
CA ASN A 200 3.16 10.30 27.65
C ASN A 200 3.69 11.68 27.99
N LYS A 201 5.00 11.93 27.83
CA LYS A 201 5.61 13.27 28.04
C LYS A 201 4.98 14.31 27.11
N ILE A 202 4.82 13.99 25.83
CA ILE A 202 4.15 14.88 24.86
C ILE A 202 2.71 15.11 25.28
N ARG A 203 1.93 14.05 25.53
CA ARG A 203 0.52 14.17 25.93
C ARG A 203 0.37 15.05 27.17
N ASN A 204 1.12 14.75 28.23
CA ASN A 204 1.03 15.46 29.50
C ASN A 204 1.37 16.95 29.36
N ALA A 205 2.39 17.29 28.56
CA ALA A 205 2.76 18.68 28.32
C ALA A 205 1.70 19.45 27.53
N LEU A 206 1.03 18.80 26.57
CA LEU A 206 0.00 19.42 25.73
C LEU A 206 -1.38 19.48 26.39
N THR A 207 -1.65 18.63 27.38
CA THR A 207 -2.90 18.61 28.13
C THR A 207 -2.76 19.17 29.55
N ALA A 208 -1.62 19.77 29.88
CA ALA A 208 -1.41 20.40 31.18
C ALA A 208 -2.38 21.58 31.39
N GLU A 209 -2.85 21.78 32.62
CA GLU A 209 -3.75 22.89 32.96
C GLU A 209 -3.15 24.27 32.67
N SER A 210 -1.82 24.37 32.61
CA SER A 210 -1.09 25.59 32.23
C SER A 210 -1.29 26.00 30.77
N VAL A 211 -1.75 25.09 29.91
CA VAL A 211 -2.04 25.36 28.50
C VAL A 211 -3.38 26.08 28.40
N GLN A 212 -3.36 27.41 28.28
CA GLN A 212 -4.56 28.24 28.23
C GLN A 212 -4.62 29.12 26.97
N PRO A 213 -5.74 29.08 26.19
CA PRO A 213 -6.86 28.13 26.33
C PRO A 213 -6.41 26.68 26.08
N PRO A 214 -7.16 25.67 26.56
CA PRO A 214 -6.80 24.27 26.33
C PRO A 214 -6.57 23.99 24.85
N LEU A 215 -5.47 23.32 24.53
CA LEU A 215 -5.15 22.96 23.16
C LEU A 215 -6.24 22.04 22.61
N ARG A 216 -6.74 22.36 21.42
CA ARG A 216 -7.58 21.43 20.63
C ARG A 216 -6.67 20.30 20.15
N LEU A 217 -6.65 19.21 20.90
CA LEU A 217 -5.75 18.09 20.71
C LEU A 217 -6.54 16.80 20.47
N SER A 218 -6.22 16.12 19.37
CA SER A 218 -6.52 14.70 19.21
C SER A 218 -5.23 13.90 19.33
N PHE A 219 -5.21 12.86 20.16
CA PHE A 219 -4.03 12.04 20.39
C PHE A 219 -4.37 10.57 20.17
N LEU A 220 -3.85 9.98 19.09
CA LEU A 220 -4.15 8.62 18.68
C LEU A 220 -2.92 7.72 18.85
N GLU A 221 -3.16 6.52 19.38
CA GLU A 221 -2.19 5.43 19.43
C GLU A 221 -2.77 4.21 18.69
N LEU A 222 -2.03 3.70 17.72
CA LEU A 222 -2.48 2.65 16.80
C LEU A 222 -1.52 1.47 16.86
N GLN A 223 -2.01 0.24 16.63
CA GLN A 223 -1.17 -0.97 16.56
C GLN A 223 -0.33 -0.98 15.29
N ALA A 224 0.70 -0.15 15.26
CA ALA A 224 1.56 0.11 14.12
C ALA A 224 3.00 0.38 14.56
N ASN A 225 3.97 0.13 13.66
CA ASN A 225 5.38 0.44 13.84
C ASN A 225 5.72 1.82 13.25
N HIS A 226 6.92 2.33 13.47
CA HIS A 226 7.37 3.58 12.85
C HIS A 226 7.25 3.55 11.32
N ALA A 227 6.99 4.70 10.69
CA ALA A 227 6.83 4.81 9.23
C ALA A 227 5.68 3.96 8.65
N PHE A 228 4.63 3.69 9.43
CA PHE A 228 3.51 2.85 8.99
C PHE A 228 2.70 3.42 7.82
N ILE A 229 2.85 4.71 7.49
CA ILE A 229 2.22 5.33 6.31
C ILE A 229 3.13 5.47 5.09
N ARG A 230 4.40 5.03 5.19
CA ARG A 230 5.31 5.06 4.06
C ARG A 230 5.10 3.83 3.20
N ASP A 231 4.59 4.03 1.99
CA ASP A 231 4.22 2.97 1.04
C ASP A 231 5.40 2.44 0.19
N GLU A 232 6.64 2.88 0.47
CA GLU A 232 7.86 2.48 -0.25
C GLU A 232 9.03 2.35 0.73
N MET A 233 9.85 1.29 0.59
CA MET A 233 11.08 1.10 1.39
C MET A 233 10.87 1.33 2.91
N SER A 234 9.74 0.84 3.43
CA SER A 234 9.33 1.00 4.84
C SER A 234 9.83 -0.11 5.76
N LYS A 235 10.67 -1.04 5.26
CA LYS A 235 11.17 -2.20 6.01
C LYS A 235 10.03 -3.09 6.55
N GLY A 236 8.99 -3.30 5.73
CA GLY A 236 7.82 -4.11 6.08
C GLY A 236 6.86 -3.47 7.09
N ARG A 237 6.98 -2.15 7.33
CA ARG A 237 6.18 -1.44 8.36
C ARG A 237 4.92 -0.79 7.82
N PHE A 238 4.81 -0.64 6.49
CA PHE A 238 3.64 -0.05 5.86
C PHE A 238 2.37 -0.83 6.22
N ASP A 239 1.37 -0.12 6.72
CA ASP A 239 0.04 -0.65 6.98
C ASP A 239 -0.99 0.17 6.21
N ALA A 240 -1.47 -0.36 5.09
CA ALA A 240 -2.40 0.34 4.22
C ALA A 240 -3.74 0.69 4.91
N ALA A 241 -4.23 -0.17 5.80
CA ALA A 241 -5.51 0.04 6.48
C ALA A 241 -5.41 1.16 7.50
N ILE A 242 -4.36 1.13 8.33
CA ILE A 242 -4.07 2.18 9.31
C ILE A 242 -3.77 3.50 8.58
N SER A 243 -2.96 3.45 7.53
CA SER A 243 -2.65 4.63 6.69
C SER A 243 -3.91 5.31 6.18
N LYS A 244 -4.86 4.53 5.65
CA LYS A 244 -6.13 5.05 5.16
C LYS A 244 -6.93 5.72 6.28
N VAL A 245 -7.08 5.07 7.44
CA VAL A 245 -7.79 5.65 8.59
C VAL A 245 -7.17 6.98 9.02
N CYS A 246 -5.84 7.03 9.10
CA CYS A 246 -5.15 8.25 9.47
C CYS A 246 -5.24 9.34 8.37
N PHE A 247 -5.34 8.96 7.10
CA PHE A 247 -5.55 9.91 6.01
C PHE A 247 -6.97 10.51 6.05
N GLU A 248 -7.99 9.69 6.33
CA GLU A 248 -9.36 10.19 6.51
C GLU A 248 -9.46 11.13 7.72
N LEU A 249 -8.74 10.85 8.81
CA LEU A 249 -8.64 11.75 9.95
C LEU A 249 -8.00 13.10 9.57
N LEU A 250 -6.99 13.08 8.69
CA LEU A 250 -6.38 14.30 8.15
C LEU A 250 -7.39 15.10 7.34
N LEU A 251 -8.12 14.45 6.42
CA LEU A 251 -9.12 15.11 5.58
C LEU A 251 -10.28 15.66 6.41
N GLU A 252 -10.72 14.94 7.44
CA GLU A 252 -11.72 15.40 8.40
C GLU A 252 -11.24 16.66 9.10
N THR A 253 -10.04 16.61 9.68
CA THR A 253 -9.45 17.71 10.45
C THR A 253 -9.30 18.94 9.58
N PHE A 254 -8.70 18.81 8.39
CA PHE A 254 -8.54 19.93 7.46
C PHE A 254 -9.87 20.41 6.89
N GLY A 255 -10.81 19.50 6.62
CA GLY A 255 -12.14 19.81 6.11
C GLY A 255 -12.92 20.74 7.03
N ARG A 256 -12.80 20.56 8.35
CA ARG A 256 -13.49 21.42 9.33
C ARG A 256 -12.68 22.63 9.81
N THR A 257 -11.35 22.61 9.73
CA THR A 257 -10.49 23.69 10.27
C THR A 257 -10.07 24.72 9.23
N ILE A 258 -9.74 24.27 8.03
CA ILE A 258 -9.24 25.11 6.92
C ILE A 258 -10.12 24.95 5.68
N ALA A 259 -11.41 24.65 5.88
CA ALA A 259 -12.39 24.24 4.88
C ALA A 259 -12.22 24.83 3.46
N ARG A 260 -12.62 24.02 2.47
CA ARG A 260 -12.68 24.42 1.06
C ARG A 260 -13.75 25.49 0.86
N ASP A 261 -13.36 26.64 0.34
CA ASP A 261 -14.28 27.72 -0.03
C ASP A 261 -14.15 28.02 -1.54
N LEU A 262 -15.14 27.53 -2.30
CA LEU A 262 -15.17 27.69 -3.74
C LEU A 262 -15.63 29.10 -4.18
N GLY A 263 -16.02 29.96 -3.23
CA GLY A 263 -16.59 31.28 -3.48
C GLY A 263 -18.05 31.22 -3.95
N GLU A 264 -18.60 32.37 -4.36
CA GLU A 264 -19.96 32.45 -4.89
C GLU A 264 -20.06 31.86 -6.32
N PRO A 265 -21.11 31.08 -6.62
CA PRO A 265 -21.32 30.56 -7.95
C PRO A 265 -21.64 31.70 -8.94
N VAL A 266 -20.96 31.73 -10.06
CA VAL A 266 -21.25 32.67 -11.15
C VAL A 266 -22.33 32.05 -12.04
N GLN A 267 -23.49 32.70 -12.17
CA GLN A 267 -24.48 32.30 -13.16
C GLN A 267 -23.88 32.46 -14.56
N GLU A 268 -23.67 31.35 -15.27
CA GLU A 268 -23.27 31.39 -16.67
C GLU A 268 -24.34 32.13 -17.48
N LYS A 269 -23.98 33.29 -18.05
CA LYS A 269 -24.78 33.92 -19.10
C LYS A 269 -24.81 32.95 -20.28
N LYS A 270 -26.02 32.50 -20.66
CA LYS A 270 -26.27 31.89 -21.98
C LYS A 270 -25.78 32.87 -23.05
N GLY A 271 -24.67 32.54 -23.69
CA GLY A 271 -24.09 33.30 -24.79
C GLY A 271 -23.63 32.34 -25.88
N ASP A 272 -24.44 32.28 -26.92
CA ASP A 272 -24.23 31.95 -28.34
C ASP A 272 -23.16 30.91 -28.73
N ASP A 273 -23.70 29.81 -29.28
CA ASP A 273 -23.19 29.01 -30.40
C ASP A 273 -21.70 28.62 -30.40
N LEU A 274 -21.39 27.60 -29.60
CA LEU A 274 -20.37 26.62 -29.99
C LEU A 274 -21.07 25.41 -30.63
N ASN A 275 -20.72 25.20 -31.88
CA ASN A 275 -21.29 24.27 -32.85
C ASN A 275 -21.38 22.85 -32.29
N ALA A 276 -22.59 22.29 -32.26
CA ALA A 276 -22.95 21.03 -31.62
C ALA A 276 -22.49 19.77 -32.37
N LYS A 277 -21.30 19.79 -32.99
CA LYS A 277 -20.75 18.63 -33.72
C LYS A 277 -19.42 18.08 -33.20
N ASP A 278 -18.72 18.77 -32.30
CA ASP A 278 -17.36 18.34 -31.91
C ASP A 278 -17.16 17.90 -30.44
N VAL A 279 -18.21 17.71 -29.64
CA VAL A 279 -18.04 17.07 -28.32
C VAL A 279 -19.21 16.13 -28.01
N PHE A 280 -19.10 14.86 -28.42
CA PHE A 280 -19.91 13.79 -27.84
C PHE A 280 -19.43 13.54 -26.40
N THR A 281 -20.11 14.14 -25.43
CA THR A 281 -19.81 13.94 -24.00
C THR A 281 -20.89 13.06 -23.36
N VAL A 282 -20.44 12.11 -22.53
CA VAL A 282 -21.20 11.18 -21.68
C VAL A 282 -22.36 11.84 -20.89
N MET A 283 -22.32 13.16 -20.70
CA MET A 283 -23.36 13.95 -20.03
C MET A 283 -24.69 14.03 -20.80
N ASP A 284 -24.70 13.93 -22.13
CA ASP A 284 -25.95 13.98 -22.91
C ASP A 284 -26.74 12.67 -22.86
N VAL A 285 -26.06 11.54 -22.66
CA VAL A 285 -26.70 10.24 -22.39
C VAL A 285 -27.37 10.26 -21.01
N ILE A 286 -26.71 10.87 -20.02
CA ILE A 286 -27.24 11.05 -18.66
C ILE A 286 -28.43 12.04 -18.67
N ARG A 287 -28.36 13.12 -19.45
CA ARG A 287 -29.47 14.09 -19.59
C ARG A 287 -30.71 13.48 -20.23
N ARG A 288 -30.54 12.64 -21.26
CA ARG A 288 -31.68 11.95 -21.91
C ARG A 288 -32.32 10.91 -21.00
N GLN A 289 -31.53 10.20 -20.17
CA GLN A 289 -32.06 9.30 -19.15
C GLN A 289 -32.79 10.04 -18.02
N GLN A 290 -32.29 11.22 -17.60
CA GLN A 290 -32.95 12.04 -16.57
C GLN A 290 -34.23 12.72 -17.05
N GLN A 291 -34.30 13.17 -18.32
CA GLN A 291 -35.52 13.74 -18.88
C GLN A 291 -36.64 12.71 -19.09
N GLN A 292 -36.29 11.45 -19.42
CA GLN A 292 -37.27 10.35 -19.46
C GLN A 292 -37.80 9.97 -18.07
N GLN A 293 -37.02 10.19 -17.00
CA GLN A 293 -37.49 10.00 -15.62
C GLN A 293 -38.37 11.14 -15.09
N GLN A 294 -38.24 12.36 -15.62
CA GLN A 294 -39.01 13.52 -15.17
C GLN A 294 -40.39 13.68 -15.84
N ALA A 295 -40.62 13.07 -17.00
CA ALA A 295 -41.93 13.14 -17.67
C ALA A 295 -43.04 12.30 -17.00
N GLY A 296 -42.73 11.53 -15.95
CA GLY A 296 -43.61 10.51 -15.39
C GLY A 296 -44.26 10.77 -14.02
N ARG A 297 -44.04 11.91 -13.35
CA ARG A 297 -44.63 12.14 -12.01
C ARG A 297 -45.04 13.59 -11.76
N GLY A 298 -46.23 13.95 -12.23
CA GLY A 298 -47.01 15.01 -11.61
C GLY A 298 -47.57 14.53 -10.26
N MET A 299 -46.88 14.83 -9.17
CA MET A 299 -47.51 14.88 -7.84
C MET A 299 -46.61 15.69 -6.89
N THR A 300 -47.16 16.81 -6.42
CA THR A 300 -46.54 17.75 -5.49
C THR A 300 -46.08 17.05 -4.20
N SER A 301 -44.81 17.21 -3.81
CA SER A 301 -44.29 16.74 -2.52
C SER A 301 -43.70 17.89 -1.69
N PRO A 302 -43.80 17.86 -0.35
CA PRO A 302 -43.47 18.98 0.52
C PRO A 302 -41.95 19.18 0.65
N ARG A 303 -41.51 20.44 0.84
CA ARG A 303 -40.12 20.81 1.10
C ARG A 303 -39.58 20.04 2.32
N TYR A 304 -38.63 19.12 2.09
CA TYR A 304 -37.85 18.48 3.15
C TYR A 304 -36.69 19.40 3.55
N ARG A 305 -36.72 19.83 4.81
CA ARG A 305 -35.63 20.53 5.50
C ARG A 305 -34.62 19.47 5.94
N HIS A 306 -33.38 19.53 5.47
CA HIS A 306 -32.35 18.57 5.87
C HIS A 306 -31.92 18.88 7.31
N ASP A 307 -32.34 18.02 8.24
CA ASP A 307 -31.87 18.00 9.63
C ASP A 307 -30.59 17.14 9.69
N PRO A 308 -29.43 17.67 10.14
CA PRO A 308 -28.18 16.91 10.24
C PRO A 308 -28.17 15.85 11.36
N ARG A 309 -29.28 15.67 12.10
CA ARG A 309 -29.36 14.74 13.26
C ARG A 309 -30.01 13.39 12.98
N GLN A 310 -30.26 13.00 11.73
CA GLN A 310 -30.77 11.64 11.46
C GLN A 310 -29.63 10.63 11.31
N GLY A 311 -29.17 10.12 12.45
CA GLY A 311 -28.44 8.86 12.50
C GLY A 311 -29.28 7.69 12.00
N PHE A 312 -28.61 6.57 11.70
CA PHE A 312 -29.19 5.29 11.29
C PHE A 312 -30.54 5.00 11.98
N SER A 313 -31.64 5.06 11.21
CA SER A 313 -32.99 4.77 11.72
C SER A 313 -33.26 3.27 11.68
N TRP A 314 -33.31 2.65 12.85
CA TRP A 314 -33.67 1.25 13.03
C TRP A 314 -35.04 0.88 12.43
N HIS A 315 -35.96 1.84 12.30
CA HIS A 315 -37.27 1.63 11.69
C HIS A 315 -37.17 1.50 10.17
N ASN A 316 -36.38 2.37 9.51
CA ASN A 316 -36.16 2.34 8.06
C ASN A 316 -35.34 1.10 7.64
N PHE A 317 -34.36 0.71 8.47
CA PHE A 317 -33.59 -0.51 8.28
C PHE A 317 -34.48 -1.77 8.32
N LYS A 318 -35.35 -1.88 9.33
CA LYS A 318 -36.29 -2.99 9.49
C LYS A 318 -37.32 -3.11 8.35
N ALA A 319 -37.67 -2.00 7.71
CA ALA A 319 -38.54 -1.99 6.53
C ALA A 319 -37.76 -2.39 5.27
N TYR A 320 -36.52 -1.90 5.11
CA TYR A 320 -35.67 -2.21 3.96
C TYR A 320 -35.25 -3.68 3.91
N ILE A 321 -34.84 -4.28 5.03
CA ILE A 321 -34.47 -5.72 5.08
C ILE A 321 -35.65 -6.66 4.84
N ARG A 322 -36.88 -6.15 5.01
CA ARG A 322 -38.12 -6.88 4.70
C ARG A 322 -38.64 -6.59 3.29
N SER A 323 -37.96 -5.72 2.54
CA SER A 323 -38.34 -5.46 1.15
C SER A 323 -38.07 -6.70 0.30
N PRO A 324 -38.97 -7.04 -0.64
CA PRO A 324 -38.76 -8.18 -1.53
C PRO A 324 -37.47 -8.04 -2.36
N PHE A 325 -37.06 -6.81 -2.68
CA PHE A 325 -35.81 -6.53 -3.38
C PHE A 325 -34.58 -6.97 -2.57
N PHE A 326 -34.50 -6.61 -1.28
CA PHE A 326 -33.37 -7.01 -0.44
C PHE A 326 -33.32 -8.53 -0.22
N ILE A 327 -34.48 -9.16 -0.04
CA ILE A 327 -34.58 -10.62 0.09
C ILE A 327 -34.08 -11.30 -1.18
N ILE A 328 -34.55 -10.86 -2.36
CA ILE A 328 -34.09 -11.40 -3.65
C ILE A 328 -32.59 -11.18 -3.84
N LEU A 329 -32.05 -10.03 -3.47
CA LEU A 329 -30.63 -9.73 -3.63
C LEU A 329 -29.76 -10.59 -2.70
N VAL A 330 -30.12 -10.72 -1.42
CA VAL A 330 -29.38 -11.56 -0.47
C VAL A 330 -29.54 -13.05 -0.81
N SER A 331 -30.74 -13.51 -1.16
CA SER A 331 -30.96 -14.89 -1.60
C SER A 331 -30.26 -15.20 -2.91
N GLY A 332 -30.25 -14.26 -3.86
CA GLY A 332 -29.53 -14.38 -5.13
C GLY A 332 -28.01 -14.39 -4.93
N GLY A 333 -27.47 -13.51 -4.08
CA GLY A 333 -26.06 -13.52 -3.71
C GLY A 333 -25.65 -14.79 -2.97
N GLY A 334 -26.50 -15.29 -2.07
CA GLY A 334 -26.30 -16.56 -1.39
C GLY A 334 -26.33 -17.75 -2.36
N ALA A 335 -27.30 -17.80 -3.27
CA ALA A 335 -27.36 -18.82 -4.31
C ALA A 335 -26.13 -18.75 -5.22
N TYR A 336 -25.74 -17.56 -5.67
CA TYR A 336 -24.53 -17.34 -6.47
C TYR A 336 -23.28 -17.85 -5.75
N TYR A 337 -23.11 -17.53 -4.46
CA TYR A 337 -22.00 -18.04 -3.67
C TYR A 337 -21.99 -19.58 -3.64
N LEU A 338 -23.14 -20.19 -3.37
CA LEU A 338 -23.28 -21.64 -3.31
C LEU A 338 -23.04 -22.33 -4.66
N PHE A 339 -23.46 -21.73 -5.78
CA PHE A 339 -23.24 -22.28 -7.13
C PHE A 339 -21.77 -22.26 -7.55
N HIS A 340 -20.96 -21.38 -6.97
CA HIS A 340 -19.53 -21.26 -7.24
C HIS A 340 -18.67 -21.89 -6.13
N LEU A 341 -19.29 -22.62 -5.19
CA LEU A 341 -18.55 -23.46 -4.26
C LEU A 341 -18.12 -24.74 -4.96
N GLU A 342 -16.82 -24.97 -4.96
CA GLU A 342 -16.21 -26.22 -5.44
C GLU A 342 -15.23 -26.76 -4.42
N ARG A 343 -14.81 -28.03 -4.60
CA ARG A 343 -13.75 -28.63 -3.79
C ARG A 343 -12.43 -28.56 -4.54
N VAL A 344 -11.36 -28.20 -3.84
CA VAL A 344 -9.99 -28.35 -4.32
C VAL A 344 -9.74 -29.83 -4.62
N PRO A 345 -9.40 -30.23 -5.87
CA PRO A 345 -9.22 -31.64 -6.22
C PRO A 345 -8.20 -32.37 -5.35
N GLU A 346 -7.16 -31.69 -4.91
CA GLU A 346 -5.99 -32.25 -4.22
C GLU A 346 -6.24 -32.49 -2.72
N THR A 347 -7.10 -31.69 -2.08
CA THR A 347 -7.33 -31.72 -0.62
C THR A 347 -8.78 -31.93 -0.22
N GLY A 348 -9.73 -31.73 -1.14
CA GLY A 348 -11.16 -31.77 -0.85
C GLY A 348 -11.70 -30.55 -0.11
N ARG A 349 -10.87 -29.51 0.13
CA ARG A 349 -11.27 -28.28 0.82
C ARG A 349 -12.28 -27.50 -0.02
N TRP A 350 -13.34 -27.00 0.63
CA TRP A 350 -14.29 -26.11 -0.02
C TRP A 350 -13.68 -24.73 -0.27
N ARG A 351 -13.89 -24.21 -1.48
CA ARG A 351 -13.50 -22.86 -1.90
C ARG A 351 -14.57 -22.23 -2.78
N PHE A 352 -14.59 -20.90 -2.82
CA PHE A 352 -15.39 -20.13 -3.78
C PHE A 352 -14.54 -19.80 -5.01
N MET A 353 -15.03 -20.15 -6.20
CA MET A 353 -14.30 -19.97 -7.47
C MET A 353 -15.21 -19.34 -8.55
N ASP A 354 -14.96 -18.07 -8.86
CA ASP A 354 -15.66 -17.28 -9.89
C ASP A 354 -14.68 -16.74 -10.96
N VAL A 355 -13.44 -17.21 -10.95
CA VAL A 355 -12.47 -16.88 -11.99
C VAL A 355 -12.44 -18.03 -12.98
N SER A 356 -12.68 -17.70 -14.25
CA SER A 356 -12.59 -18.67 -15.35
C SER A 356 -11.14 -18.93 -15.72
N PRO A 357 -10.82 -20.11 -16.29
CA PRO A 357 -9.49 -20.40 -16.81
C PRO A 357 -9.00 -19.38 -17.85
N THR A 358 -9.91 -18.82 -18.66
CA THR A 358 -9.57 -17.79 -19.65
C THR A 358 -9.08 -16.49 -18.98
N MET A 359 -9.74 -16.06 -17.90
CA MET A 359 -9.34 -14.89 -17.14
C MET A 359 -7.99 -15.12 -16.45
N GLU A 360 -7.69 -16.34 -15.99
CA GLU A 360 -6.36 -16.69 -15.45
C GLU A 360 -5.25 -16.58 -16.49
N VAL A 361 -5.51 -17.00 -17.73
CA VAL A 361 -4.54 -16.83 -18.83
C VAL A 361 -4.25 -15.36 -19.07
N GLU A 362 -5.29 -14.53 -19.19
CA GLU A 362 -5.15 -13.09 -19.44
C GLU A 362 -4.37 -12.38 -18.32
N MET A 363 -4.71 -12.67 -17.06
CA MET A 363 -3.98 -12.13 -15.91
C MET A 363 -2.53 -12.60 -15.87
N GLY A 364 -2.29 -13.89 -16.13
CA GLY A 364 -0.95 -14.45 -16.16
C GLY A 364 -0.10 -13.86 -17.29
N GLU A 365 -0.68 -13.57 -18.45
CA GLU A 365 0.01 -12.91 -19.55
C GLU A 365 0.36 -11.45 -19.20
N GLN A 366 -0.56 -10.71 -18.58
CA GLN A 366 -0.27 -9.35 -18.12
C GLN A 366 0.90 -9.34 -17.11
N ALA A 367 0.84 -10.20 -16.09
CA ALA A 367 1.90 -10.31 -15.09
C ALA A 367 3.24 -10.76 -15.72
N PHE A 368 3.19 -11.60 -16.76
CA PHE A 368 4.37 -12.02 -17.50
C PHE A 368 5.03 -10.84 -18.22
N GLN A 369 4.25 -10.01 -18.92
CA GLN A 369 4.77 -8.82 -19.62
C GLN A 369 5.39 -7.81 -18.66
N GLU A 370 4.78 -7.61 -17.49
CA GLU A 370 5.32 -6.76 -16.43
C GLU A 370 6.66 -7.31 -15.91
N THR A 371 6.71 -8.61 -15.58
CA THR A 371 7.92 -9.28 -15.07
C THR A 371 9.06 -9.28 -16.08
N ILE A 372 8.77 -9.52 -17.36
CA ILE A 372 9.77 -9.47 -18.43
C ILE A 372 10.21 -8.03 -18.72
N GLY A 373 9.32 -7.04 -18.60
CA GLY A 373 9.68 -5.64 -18.70
C GLY A 373 10.70 -5.22 -17.63
N GLU A 374 10.55 -5.74 -16.41
CA GLU A 374 11.43 -5.45 -15.28
C GLU A 374 12.74 -6.26 -15.32
N PHE A 375 12.66 -7.59 -15.47
CA PHE A 375 13.80 -8.50 -15.30
C PHE A 375 14.31 -9.14 -16.59
N GLY A 376 13.64 -8.93 -17.74
CA GLY A 376 13.91 -9.65 -18.98
C GLY A 376 15.35 -9.58 -19.48
N ARG A 377 16.06 -8.48 -19.19
CA ARG A 377 17.49 -8.32 -19.55
C ARG A 377 18.43 -9.25 -18.78
N ASN A 378 18.00 -9.71 -17.61
CA ASN A 378 18.77 -10.57 -16.72
C ASN A 378 18.37 -12.04 -16.82
N VAL A 379 17.46 -12.40 -17.73
CA VAL A 379 17.05 -13.79 -17.94
C VAL A 379 18.21 -14.57 -18.57
N LEU A 380 18.61 -15.66 -17.92
CA LEU A 380 19.66 -16.55 -18.39
C LEU A 380 19.19 -17.33 -19.63
N PRO A 381 20.05 -17.51 -20.64
CA PRO A 381 19.74 -18.37 -21.78
C PRO A 381 19.49 -19.83 -21.38
N ASP A 382 18.67 -20.56 -22.13
CA ASP A 382 18.31 -21.97 -21.86
C ASP A 382 19.52 -22.91 -21.76
N HIS A 383 20.63 -22.60 -22.43
CA HIS A 383 21.84 -23.42 -22.39
C HIS A 383 22.71 -23.18 -21.13
N HIS A 384 22.43 -22.11 -20.37
CA HIS A 384 23.19 -21.76 -19.17
C HIS A 384 23.11 -22.89 -18.13
N PRO A 385 24.20 -23.26 -17.44
CA PRO A 385 24.20 -24.37 -16.47
C PRO A 385 23.12 -24.25 -15.39
N GLN A 386 22.95 -23.06 -14.81
CA GLN A 386 21.90 -22.81 -13.80
C GLN A 386 20.49 -22.93 -14.39
N ALA A 387 20.27 -22.43 -15.61
CA ALA A 387 18.98 -22.52 -16.29
C ALA A 387 18.62 -23.98 -16.59
N ARG A 388 19.53 -24.74 -17.21
CA ARG A 388 19.34 -26.17 -17.47
C ARG A 388 19.07 -26.98 -16.22
N TYR A 389 19.76 -26.66 -15.13
CA TYR A 389 19.58 -27.34 -13.86
C TYR A 389 18.18 -27.12 -13.29
N VAL A 390 17.77 -25.85 -13.14
CA VAL A 390 16.44 -25.48 -12.62
C VAL A 390 15.33 -26.03 -13.52
N GLN A 391 15.46 -25.87 -14.84
CA GLN A 391 14.51 -26.43 -15.82
C GLN A 391 14.43 -27.96 -15.73
N GLY A 392 15.53 -28.65 -15.45
CA GLY A 392 15.56 -30.08 -15.21
C GLY A 392 14.75 -30.51 -13.99
N VAL A 393 14.87 -29.77 -12.87
CA VAL A 393 14.08 -30.02 -11.65
C VAL A 393 12.59 -29.76 -11.90
N VAL A 394 12.23 -28.61 -12.49
CA VAL A 394 10.84 -28.31 -12.87
C VAL A 394 10.27 -29.40 -13.76
N LYS A 395 10.97 -29.76 -14.84
CA LYS A 395 10.51 -30.76 -15.79
C LYS A 395 10.22 -32.09 -15.12
N ARG A 396 11.08 -32.53 -14.18
CA ARG A 396 10.86 -33.76 -13.42
C ARG A 396 9.62 -33.66 -12.53
N ILE A 397 9.39 -32.53 -11.86
CA ILE A 397 8.19 -32.29 -11.06
C ILE A 397 6.93 -32.35 -11.95
N ILE A 398 6.93 -31.64 -13.07
CA ILE A 398 5.77 -31.62 -13.98
C ILE A 398 5.46 -33.01 -14.52
N GLN A 399 6.48 -33.75 -14.97
CA GLN A 399 6.31 -35.08 -15.58
C GLN A 399 5.87 -36.15 -14.59
N ALA A 400 6.49 -36.20 -13.42
CA ALA A 400 6.18 -37.24 -12.44
C ALA A 400 4.75 -37.11 -11.86
N ASN A 401 4.19 -35.91 -11.90
CA ASN A 401 2.87 -35.59 -11.36
C ASN A 401 1.79 -35.48 -12.46
N GLY A 402 2.11 -35.77 -13.73
CA GLY A 402 1.14 -35.70 -14.84
C GLY A 402 0.57 -34.30 -15.06
N LEU A 403 1.39 -33.27 -14.82
CA LEU A 403 0.98 -31.87 -14.91
C LEU A 403 1.13 -31.29 -16.32
N GLU A 404 1.56 -32.10 -17.30
CA GLU A 404 1.64 -31.68 -18.69
C GLU A 404 0.27 -31.22 -19.22
N GLY A 405 0.21 -30.01 -19.78
CA GLY A 405 -1.02 -29.42 -20.29
C GLY A 405 -2.04 -29.01 -19.21
N LYS A 406 -1.69 -29.12 -17.91
CA LYS A 406 -2.55 -28.63 -16.80
C LYS A 406 -2.39 -27.15 -16.52
N ALA A 407 -1.26 -26.55 -16.89
CA ALA A 407 -1.05 -25.12 -16.86
C ALA A 407 -1.81 -24.42 -18.01
N PRO A 408 -2.52 -23.31 -17.77
CA PRO A 408 -3.34 -22.66 -18.79
C PRO A 408 -2.60 -22.25 -20.07
N SER A 409 -1.32 -21.89 -20.00
CA SER A 409 -0.46 -21.58 -21.16
C SER A 409 0.73 -22.54 -21.33
N GLY A 410 0.68 -23.69 -20.65
CA GLY A 410 1.80 -24.61 -20.53
C GLY A 410 2.87 -24.14 -19.54
N TRP A 411 3.66 -25.08 -19.05
CA TRP A 411 4.74 -24.79 -18.11
C TRP A 411 5.96 -24.23 -18.85
N LYS A 412 6.39 -23.03 -18.46
CA LYS A 412 7.61 -22.39 -18.97
C LYS A 412 8.45 -21.91 -17.79
N THR A 413 9.77 -21.99 -17.88
CA THR A 413 10.64 -21.61 -16.76
C THR A 413 11.71 -20.64 -17.21
N TYR A 414 11.77 -19.50 -16.55
CA TYR A 414 12.77 -18.45 -16.75
C TYR A 414 13.62 -18.32 -15.49
N VAL A 415 14.94 -18.34 -15.67
CA VAL A 415 15.88 -18.14 -14.56
C VAL A 415 16.47 -16.75 -14.68
N VAL A 416 16.22 -15.91 -13.68
CA VAL A 416 16.68 -14.52 -13.63
C VAL A 416 17.99 -14.46 -12.87
N LYS A 417 19.02 -13.87 -13.49
CA LYS A 417 20.33 -13.65 -12.88
C LYS A 417 20.25 -12.49 -11.88
N ASP A 418 20.03 -12.84 -10.64
CA ASP A 418 20.00 -11.94 -9.49
C ASP A 418 20.38 -12.75 -8.25
N ASP A 419 21.62 -12.59 -7.79
CA ASP A 419 22.15 -13.34 -6.65
C ASP A 419 21.72 -12.71 -5.31
N SER A 420 21.17 -11.48 -5.32
CA SER A 420 20.67 -10.79 -4.13
C SER A 420 19.25 -11.21 -3.76
N THR A 421 18.37 -11.37 -4.74
CA THR A 421 16.96 -11.73 -4.54
C THR A 421 16.77 -13.23 -4.32
N LYS A 422 16.24 -13.58 -3.15
CA LYS A 422 15.95 -14.97 -2.75
C LYS A 422 14.49 -15.29 -3.00
N ASN A 423 14.14 -15.48 -4.27
CA ASN A 423 12.75 -15.70 -4.67
C ASN A 423 12.58 -16.71 -5.81
N ALA A 424 11.40 -17.31 -5.84
CA ALA A 424 10.86 -18.06 -6.97
C ALA A 424 9.34 -17.95 -6.89
N PHE A 425 8.66 -17.82 -8.04
CA PHE A 425 7.20 -17.74 -8.06
C PHE A 425 6.64 -18.30 -9.37
N VAL A 426 5.36 -18.67 -9.33
CA VAL A 426 4.60 -19.17 -10.49
C VAL A 426 3.44 -18.23 -10.79
N LEU A 427 3.35 -17.78 -12.03
CA LEU A 427 2.25 -16.95 -12.52
C LEU A 427 1.01 -17.78 -12.85
N PRO A 428 -0.21 -17.17 -12.84
CA PRO A 428 -1.47 -17.85 -13.17
C PRO A 428 -1.51 -18.58 -14.52
N ASN A 429 -0.66 -18.20 -15.48
CA ASN A 429 -0.58 -18.87 -16.77
C ASN A 429 0.33 -20.13 -16.78
N GLY A 430 1.02 -20.43 -15.68
CA GLY A 430 1.98 -21.53 -15.54
C GLY A 430 3.43 -21.17 -15.84
N THR A 431 3.74 -19.88 -15.99
CA THR A 431 5.12 -19.42 -16.13
C THR A 431 5.80 -19.36 -14.77
N ILE A 432 6.98 -19.95 -14.68
CA ILE A 432 7.80 -20.06 -13.47
C ILE A 432 9.00 -19.11 -13.59
N PHE A 433 9.18 -18.23 -12.60
CA PHE A 433 10.37 -17.40 -12.46
C PHE A 433 11.19 -17.85 -11.26
N VAL A 434 12.51 -17.99 -11.46
CA VAL A 434 13.44 -18.41 -10.41
C VAL A 434 14.64 -17.46 -10.40
N PHE A 435 14.90 -16.80 -9.28
CA PHE A 435 16.05 -15.89 -9.13
C PHE A 435 17.26 -16.69 -8.64
N THR A 436 18.45 -16.45 -9.19
CA THR A 436 19.65 -17.23 -8.85
C THR A 436 20.02 -17.16 -7.37
N GLY A 437 19.62 -16.11 -6.66
CA GLY A 437 19.80 -15.93 -5.22
C GLY A 437 19.09 -16.96 -4.36
N ILE A 438 18.06 -17.66 -4.84
CA ILE A 438 17.39 -18.74 -4.09
C ILE A 438 18.22 -20.03 -4.06
N LEU A 439 19.15 -20.23 -5.00
CA LEU A 439 19.88 -21.50 -5.13
C LEU A 439 20.76 -21.80 -3.90
N PRO A 440 21.56 -20.87 -3.36
CA PRO A 440 22.30 -21.13 -2.12
C PRO A 440 21.41 -21.52 -0.94
N VAL A 441 20.18 -21.02 -0.88
CA VAL A 441 19.20 -21.36 0.16
C VAL A 441 18.60 -22.74 -0.09
N ALA A 442 18.32 -23.10 -1.33
CA ALA A 442 17.87 -24.44 -1.70
C ALA A 442 18.92 -25.52 -1.36
N ALA A 443 20.21 -25.19 -1.42
CA ALA A 443 21.38 -26.02 -1.11
C ALA A 443 21.62 -27.25 -2.01
N ASP A 444 20.56 -27.94 -2.45
CA ASP A 444 20.61 -29.08 -3.35
C ASP A 444 19.33 -29.23 -4.20
N ALA A 445 19.26 -30.31 -4.99
CA ALA A 445 18.12 -30.64 -5.83
C ALA A 445 16.82 -30.84 -5.03
N ASP A 446 16.94 -31.45 -3.84
CA ASP A 446 15.80 -31.80 -3.00
C ASP A 446 15.20 -30.53 -2.37
N GLY A 447 16.05 -29.63 -1.87
CA GLY A 447 15.61 -28.33 -1.37
C GLY A 447 15.03 -27.44 -2.47
N LEU A 448 15.62 -27.43 -3.66
CA LEU A 448 15.07 -26.68 -4.81
C LEU A 448 13.72 -27.25 -5.25
N ALA A 449 13.57 -28.57 -5.25
CA ALA A 449 12.31 -29.22 -5.54
C ALA A 449 11.23 -28.92 -4.50
N CYS A 450 11.59 -28.74 -3.22
CA CYS A 450 10.64 -28.29 -2.19
C CYS A 450 10.15 -26.87 -2.45
N VAL A 451 11.03 -25.92 -2.80
CA VAL A 451 10.65 -24.54 -3.19
C VAL A 451 9.72 -24.59 -4.41
N LEU A 452 10.16 -25.22 -5.49
CA LEU A 452 9.40 -25.25 -6.74
C LEU A 452 8.09 -26.04 -6.61
N GLY A 453 8.09 -27.12 -5.82
CA GLY A 453 6.88 -27.88 -5.50
C GLY A 453 5.84 -27.02 -4.79
N HIS A 454 6.26 -26.20 -3.83
CA HIS A 454 5.40 -25.24 -3.14
C HIS A 454 4.82 -24.19 -4.12
N GLU A 455 5.65 -23.60 -4.98
CA GLU A 455 5.18 -22.61 -5.96
C GLU A 455 4.22 -23.22 -7.00
N ILE A 456 4.54 -24.42 -7.50
CA ILE A 456 3.67 -25.16 -8.43
C ILE A 456 2.37 -25.54 -7.74
N ALA A 457 2.40 -25.87 -6.44
CA ALA A 457 1.20 -26.18 -5.68
C ALA A 457 0.22 -25.02 -5.61
N HIS A 458 0.69 -23.76 -5.51
CA HIS A 458 -0.20 -22.60 -5.60
C HIS A 458 -0.95 -22.52 -6.93
N GLN A 459 -0.30 -22.90 -8.02
CA GLN A 459 -0.91 -22.91 -9.34
C GLN A 459 -1.85 -24.12 -9.53
N VAL A 460 -1.43 -25.31 -9.10
CA VAL A 460 -2.26 -26.53 -9.14
C VAL A 460 -3.54 -26.34 -8.33
N ALA A 461 -3.42 -25.80 -7.11
CA ALA A 461 -4.55 -25.46 -6.26
C ALA A 461 -5.24 -24.13 -6.64
N ARG A 462 -4.88 -23.49 -7.76
CA ARG A 462 -5.48 -22.23 -8.26
C ARG A 462 -5.68 -21.16 -7.17
N HIS A 463 -4.73 -21.01 -6.25
CA HIS A 463 -4.84 -20.12 -5.09
C HIS A 463 -4.97 -18.64 -5.48
N SER A 464 -4.33 -18.22 -6.58
CA SER A 464 -4.45 -16.87 -7.13
C SER A 464 -5.89 -16.59 -7.61
N ALA A 465 -6.51 -17.56 -8.27
CA ALA A 465 -7.89 -17.48 -8.75
C ALA A 465 -8.90 -17.50 -7.60
N GLU A 466 -8.68 -18.32 -6.56
CA GLU A 466 -9.51 -18.34 -5.35
C GLU A 466 -9.46 -16.98 -4.62
N ARG A 467 -8.27 -16.38 -4.47
CA ARG A 467 -8.10 -15.06 -3.86
C ARG A 467 -8.85 -13.98 -4.62
N MET A 468 -8.73 -13.97 -5.94
CA MET A 468 -9.46 -13.05 -6.82
C MET A 468 -10.97 -13.25 -6.73
N SER A 469 -11.43 -14.50 -6.69
CA SER A 469 -12.84 -14.84 -6.51
C SER A 469 -13.38 -14.29 -5.19
N GLY A 470 -12.63 -14.45 -4.10
CA GLY A 470 -12.98 -13.86 -2.80
C GLY A 470 -13.09 -12.32 -2.84
N MET A 471 -12.23 -11.64 -3.60
CA MET A 471 -12.31 -10.18 -3.78
C MET A 471 -13.61 -9.75 -4.47
N LYS A 472 -14.10 -10.51 -5.46
CA LYS A 472 -15.38 -10.21 -6.12
C LYS A 472 -16.56 -10.31 -5.17
N VAL A 473 -16.57 -11.31 -4.28
CA VAL A 473 -17.59 -11.45 -3.22
C VAL A 473 -17.53 -10.28 -2.25
N PHE A 474 -16.32 -9.90 -1.82
CA PHE A 474 -16.12 -8.73 -0.97
C PHE A 474 -16.65 -7.45 -1.63
N TYR A 475 -16.35 -7.24 -2.92
CA TYR A 475 -16.84 -6.11 -3.69
C TYR A 475 -18.38 -6.10 -3.78
N GLY A 476 -19.00 -7.24 -4.09
CA GLY A 476 -20.46 -7.37 -4.13
C GLY A 476 -21.12 -7.07 -2.77
N LEU A 477 -20.54 -7.58 -1.68
CA LEU A 477 -21.00 -7.30 -0.31
C LEU A 477 -20.83 -5.83 0.04
N ALA A 478 -19.69 -5.24 -0.28
CA ALA A 478 -19.44 -3.85 0.01
C ALA A 478 -20.40 -2.95 -0.79
N LEU A 479 -20.69 -3.25 -2.07
CA LEU A 479 -21.69 -2.51 -2.86
C LEU A 479 -23.08 -2.59 -2.24
N LEU A 480 -23.46 -3.77 -1.74
CA LEU A 480 -24.69 -3.97 -1.00
C LEU A 480 -24.73 -3.11 0.28
N LEU A 481 -23.64 -3.09 1.05
CA LEU A 481 -23.53 -2.28 2.27
C LEU A 481 -23.56 -0.77 1.94
N ALA A 482 -22.91 -0.34 0.87
CA ALA A 482 -22.98 1.04 0.39
C ALA A 482 -24.44 1.43 0.03
N SER A 483 -25.21 0.52 -0.57
CA SER A 483 -26.65 0.75 -0.84
C SER A 483 -27.51 0.90 0.44
N LEU A 484 -27.00 0.40 1.58
CA LEU A 484 -27.59 0.57 2.91
C LEU A 484 -27.13 1.86 3.61
N GLY A 485 -26.32 2.70 2.94
CA GLY A 485 -25.71 3.89 3.53
C GLY A 485 -24.51 3.57 4.43
N ILE A 486 -23.99 2.33 4.37
CA ILE A 486 -22.77 1.89 5.06
C ILE A 486 -21.65 1.94 4.03
N ASP A 487 -20.99 3.09 3.91
CA ASP A 487 -19.87 3.25 2.98
C ASP A 487 -18.60 2.59 3.52
N MET A 488 -18.16 1.53 2.85
CA MET A 488 -16.89 0.85 3.13
C MET A 488 -15.71 1.41 2.30
N GLY A 489 -15.93 2.45 1.49
CA GLY A 489 -14.90 3.12 0.69
C GLY A 489 -14.47 2.32 -0.55
N LEU A 490 -15.45 1.83 -1.31
CA LEU A 490 -15.29 0.90 -2.45
C LEU A 490 -14.55 1.43 -3.67
N SER A 491 -14.54 2.73 -3.90
CA SER A 491 -14.00 3.32 -5.14
C SER A 491 -12.47 3.33 -5.21
N GLN A 492 -11.77 3.05 -4.10
CA GLN A 492 -10.31 3.15 -3.98
C GLN A 492 -9.58 1.80 -3.92
N VAL A 493 -10.32 0.69 -3.81
CA VAL A 493 -9.76 -0.69 -3.70
C VAL A 493 -9.47 -1.29 -5.10
N LEU A 494 -9.93 -0.64 -6.17
CA LEU A 494 -10.13 -1.28 -7.47
C LEU A 494 -8.84 -1.51 -8.31
N LEU A 495 -7.70 -0.90 -7.97
CA LEU A 495 -6.51 -0.94 -8.86
C LEU A 495 -5.21 -1.49 -8.27
N GLN A 496 -5.11 -1.72 -6.95
CA GLN A 496 -3.85 -2.17 -6.32
C GLN A 496 -3.83 -3.64 -5.85
N PHE A 497 -4.96 -4.34 -5.86
CA PHE A 497 -5.12 -5.53 -5.01
C PHE A 497 -4.90 -6.89 -5.66
N ILE A 498 -4.48 -6.96 -6.92
CA ILE A 498 -4.48 -8.24 -7.65
C ILE A 498 -3.20 -9.07 -7.42
N TYR A 499 -2.06 -8.45 -7.12
CA TYR A 499 -0.75 -9.16 -7.13
C TYR A 499 0.05 -9.14 -5.82
N GLN A 500 -0.27 -8.28 -4.84
CA GLN A 500 0.67 -7.96 -3.75
C GLN A 500 0.29 -8.48 -2.35
N LEU A 501 -0.90 -9.05 -2.16
CA LEU A 501 -1.26 -9.64 -0.86
C LEU A 501 -0.69 -11.06 -0.72
N PRO A 502 -0.07 -11.42 0.42
CA PRO A 502 0.33 -12.79 0.70
C PRO A 502 -0.89 -13.71 0.67
N ASN A 503 -0.70 -14.98 0.31
CA ASN A 503 -1.84 -15.90 0.28
C ASN A 503 -2.40 -16.08 1.70
N SER A 504 -3.66 -16.53 1.76
CA SER A 504 -4.28 -16.86 3.04
C SER A 504 -3.44 -17.94 3.77
N ARG A 505 -3.41 -17.91 5.11
CA ARG A 505 -2.70 -18.95 5.89
C ARG A 505 -3.15 -20.37 5.52
N LYS A 506 -4.43 -20.55 5.14
CA LYS A 506 -4.97 -21.84 4.71
C LYS A 506 -4.37 -22.28 3.36
N ASN A 507 -4.22 -21.34 2.42
CA ASN A 507 -3.64 -21.60 1.11
C ASN A 507 -2.15 -21.95 1.22
N GLU A 508 -1.41 -21.28 2.09
CA GLU A 508 0.00 -21.58 2.36
C GLU A 508 0.17 -22.99 2.94
N THR A 509 -0.63 -23.34 3.95
CA THR A 509 -0.63 -24.68 4.56
C THR A 509 -1.04 -25.78 3.58
N GLU A 510 -1.98 -25.49 2.67
CA GLU A 510 -2.38 -26.39 1.59
C GLU A 510 -1.28 -26.55 0.54
N ALA A 511 -0.61 -25.45 0.17
CA ALA A 511 0.52 -25.46 -0.77
C ALA A 511 1.72 -26.22 -0.21
N ASP A 512 2.02 -26.12 1.10
CA ASP A 512 3.05 -26.94 1.75
C ASP A 512 2.76 -28.43 1.55
N LEU A 513 1.54 -28.87 1.87
CA LEU A 513 1.16 -30.28 1.79
C LEU A 513 1.23 -30.81 0.35
N ILE A 514 0.66 -30.06 -0.61
CA ILE A 514 0.68 -30.43 -2.02
C ILE A 514 2.12 -30.41 -2.55
N GLY A 515 2.89 -29.37 -2.23
CA GLY A 515 4.27 -29.20 -2.68
C GLY A 515 5.20 -30.33 -2.23
N LEU A 516 5.09 -30.75 -0.97
CA LEU A 516 5.81 -31.92 -0.45
C LEU A 516 5.45 -33.21 -1.21
N ARG A 517 4.16 -33.40 -1.53
CA ARG A 517 3.71 -34.56 -2.34
C ARG A 517 4.26 -34.48 -3.76
N LEU A 518 4.21 -33.31 -4.39
CA LEU A 518 4.74 -33.09 -5.74
C LEU A 518 6.23 -33.41 -5.82
N ALA A 519 7.01 -32.95 -4.82
CA ALA A 519 8.43 -33.23 -4.71
C ALA A 519 8.71 -34.73 -4.51
N ASN A 520 7.98 -35.40 -3.60
CA ASN A 520 8.15 -36.83 -3.35
C ASN A 520 7.79 -37.71 -4.56
N GLN A 521 6.70 -37.38 -5.26
CA GLN A 521 6.30 -38.08 -6.50
C GLN A 521 7.35 -37.91 -7.60
N ALA A 522 7.99 -36.74 -7.65
CA ALA A 522 9.14 -36.47 -8.52
C ALA A 522 10.46 -37.06 -8.00
N CYS A 523 10.40 -37.92 -6.99
CA CYS A 523 11.52 -38.64 -6.41
C CYS A 523 12.58 -37.73 -5.76
N PHE A 524 12.18 -36.55 -5.27
CA PHE A 524 13.00 -35.73 -4.38
C PHE A 524 12.70 -36.06 -2.91
N ASP A 525 13.59 -35.68 -1.99
CA ASP A 525 13.36 -35.85 -0.55
C ASP A 525 12.53 -34.67 0.01
N PRO A 526 11.24 -34.86 0.37
CA PRO A 526 10.41 -33.79 0.94
C PRO A 526 10.93 -33.29 2.30
N ARG A 527 11.78 -34.06 3.00
CA ARG A 527 12.35 -33.64 4.29
C ARG A 527 13.37 -32.51 4.14
N ALA A 528 13.86 -32.26 2.91
CA ALA A 528 14.72 -31.11 2.63
C ALA A 528 14.03 -29.76 2.90
N ALA A 529 12.70 -29.73 2.97
CA ALA A 529 11.92 -28.53 3.31
C ALA A 529 12.25 -27.98 4.72
N GLU A 530 12.54 -28.82 5.71
CA GLU A 530 12.93 -28.35 7.06
C GLU A 530 14.26 -27.59 7.00
N GLY A 531 15.26 -28.17 6.33
CA GLY A 531 16.57 -27.56 6.14
C GLY A 531 16.51 -26.25 5.35
N LEU A 532 15.62 -26.17 4.36
CA LEU A 532 15.33 -24.95 3.61
C LEU A 532 14.87 -23.82 4.55
N TRP A 533 13.86 -24.07 5.39
CA TRP A 533 13.36 -23.07 6.33
C TRP A 533 14.43 -22.58 7.30
N HIS A 534 15.25 -23.49 7.84
CA HIS A 534 16.36 -23.09 8.71
C HIS A 534 17.37 -22.19 7.99
N ARG A 535 17.69 -22.48 6.73
CA ARG A 535 18.59 -21.64 5.93
C ARG A 535 17.95 -20.31 5.55
N MET A 536 16.65 -20.28 5.26
CA MET A 536 15.91 -19.05 5.02
C MET A 536 15.92 -18.14 6.24
N SER A 537 15.58 -18.65 7.42
CA SER A 537 15.63 -17.88 8.67
C SER A 537 17.04 -17.44 9.05
N ALA A 538 18.06 -18.27 8.84
CA ALA A 538 19.45 -17.86 9.06
C ALA A 538 19.91 -16.73 8.11
N THR A 539 19.30 -16.66 6.92
CA THR A 539 19.61 -15.61 5.94
C THR A 539 18.84 -14.32 6.22
N GLU A 540 17.74 -14.34 6.99
CA GLU A 540 17.03 -13.13 7.44
C GLU A 540 17.90 -12.21 8.29
N GLU A 541 18.92 -12.75 8.97
CA GLU A 541 19.83 -11.97 9.82
C GLU A 541 20.94 -11.25 9.03
N THR A 542 21.03 -11.46 7.70
CA THR A 542 22.07 -10.85 6.85
C THR A 542 21.60 -9.49 6.30
N PRO A 543 22.28 -8.37 6.65
CA PRO A 543 21.92 -7.04 6.13
C PRO A 543 22.06 -6.96 4.60
N GLY A 544 21.14 -6.26 3.92
CA GLY A 544 21.22 -5.98 2.48
C GLY A 544 20.72 -7.09 1.55
N VAL A 545 20.12 -8.15 2.09
CA VAL A 545 19.56 -9.25 1.30
C VAL A 545 18.05 -9.09 1.13
N ASP A 546 17.56 -9.11 -0.12
CA ASP A 546 16.12 -9.15 -0.41
C ASP A 546 15.55 -10.57 -0.18
N MET A 547 14.74 -10.70 0.87
CA MET A 547 14.02 -11.93 1.28
C MET A 547 12.56 -11.89 0.81
N SER A 548 12.31 -11.49 -0.44
CA SER A 548 10.96 -11.38 -1.01
C SER A 548 10.12 -12.65 -0.87
N PHE A 549 10.71 -13.85 -0.93
CA PHE A 549 10.00 -15.11 -0.67
C PHE A 549 9.38 -15.18 0.74
N LEU A 550 10.10 -14.77 1.80
CA LEU A 550 9.56 -14.81 3.17
C LEU A 550 8.50 -13.73 3.40
N SER A 551 8.57 -12.64 2.63
CA SER A 551 7.58 -11.58 2.67
C SER A 551 6.26 -11.98 1.98
N THR A 552 6.33 -12.76 0.89
CA THR A 552 5.14 -13.29 0.20
C THR A 552 4.61 -14.58 0.85
N HIS A 553 5.47 -15.35 1.53
CA HIS A 553 5.13 -16.60 2.23
C HIS A 553 5.53 -16.56 3.71
N PRO A 554 4.83 -15.77 4.56
CA PRO A 554 5.17 -15.67 5.97
C PRO A 554 5.05 -17.03 6.67
N SER A 555 6.11 -17.41 7.39
CA SER A 555 6.14 -18.64 8.19
C SER A 555 5.68 -18.40 9.63
N SER A 556 5.25 -19.46 10.30
CA SER A 556 5.01 -19.47 11.76
C SER A 556 5.70 -20.67 12.37
N LYS A 557 6.12 -20.59 13.63
CA LYS A 557 6.76 -21.73 14.34
C LYS A 557 5.94 -23.03 14.26
N ASN A 558 4.61 -22.91 14.22
CA ASN A 558 3.70 -24.05 14.08
C ASN A 558 3.72 -24.67 12.66
N ARG A 559 3.97 -23.86 11.62
CA ARG A 559 4.05 -24.31 10.22
C ARG A 559 5.26 -25.21 9.99
N THR A 560 6.43 -24.83 10.49
CA THR A 560 7.67 -25.64 10.33
C THR A 560 7.53 -27.02 10.96
N VAL A 561 6.93 -27.11 12.15
CA VAL A 561 6.67 -28.39 12.84
C VAL A 561 5.70 -29.25 12.03
N GLN A 562 4.67 -28.64 11.43
CA GLN A 562 3.69 -29.35 10.62
C GLN A 562 4.28 -29.84 9.29
N VAL A 563 5.06 -29.01 8.59
CA VAL A 563 5.80 -29.36 7.37
C VAL A 563 6.71 -30.56 7.61
N ARG A 564 7.46 -30.55 8.72
CA ARG A 564 8.32 -31.69 9.10
C ARG A 564 7.51 -32.97 9.26
N LYS A 565 6.42 -32.89 10.04
CA LYS A 565 5.54 -34.04 10.26
C LYS A 565 5.01 -34.60 8.94
N TRP A 566 4.53 -33.75 8.04
CA TRP A 566 4.05 -34.19 6.73
C TRP A 566 5.14 -34.74 5.85
N ALA A 567 6.35 -34.16 5.87
CA ALA A 567 7.47 -34.68 5.10
C ALA A 567 7.82 -36.11 5.55
N ASP A 568 7.84 -36.37 6.87
CA ASP A 568 8.08 -37.69 7.45
C ASP A 568 6.97 -38.71 7.17
N GLU A 569 5.73 -38.26 6.99
CA GLU A 569 4.60 -39.09 6.57
C GLU A 569 4.65 -39.37 5.06
N ILE A 570 4.77 -38.32 4.23
CA ILE A 570 4.73 -38.40 2.76
C ILE A 570 5.88 -39.24 2.20
N ILE A 571 7.07 -39.18 2.80
CA ILE A 571 8.22 -39.98 2.34
C ILE A 571 7.95 -41.49 2.45
N GLN A 572 7.03 -41.93 3.32
CA GLN A 572 6.65 -43.34 3.44
C GLN A 572 5.88 -43.83 2.21
N ASP A 573 5.15 -42.93 1.54
CA ASP A 573 4.41 -43.18 0.31
C ASP A 573 5.24 -42.91 -0.96
N ARG A 574 6.57 -42.99 -0.85
CA ARG A 574 7.48 -42.74 -1.98
C ARG A 574 7.25 -43.75 -3.12
N PRO A 575 7.13 -43.28 -4.38
CA PRO A 575 6.93 -44.19 -5.51
C PRO A 575 8.07 -45.21 -5.66
N SER A 576 7.74 -46.46 -5.96
CA SER A 576 8.71 -47.55 -6.06
C SER A 576 9.76 -47.34 -7.16
N GLN A 577 9.43 -46.56 -8.20
CA GLN A 577 10.36 -46.20 -9.27
C GLN A 577 11.49 -45.25 -8.84
N CYS A 578 11.39 -44.62 -7.66
CA CYS A 578 12.31 -43.56 -7.24
C CYS A 578 13.67 -44.04 -6.74
N GLY A 579 13.85 -45.34 -6.51
CA GLY A 579 15.07 -45.90 -5.93
C GLY A 579 15.40 -45.36 -4.52
N PRO A 580 16.57 -45.73 -3.96
CA PRO A 580 17.01 -45.21 -2.67
C PRO A 580 17.31 -43.71 -2.74
N LEU A 581 17.05 -42.98 -1.65
CA LEU A 581 17.36 -41.56 -1.52
C LEU A 581 18.86 -41.33 -1.74
N ARG A 582 19.19 -40.47 -2.70
CA ARG A 582 20.56 -40.02 -2.99
C ARG A 582 20.55 -38.50 -3.01
N HIS A 583 21.23 -37.88 -2.05
CA HIS A 583 21.44 -36.43 -2.06
C HIS A 583 22.28 -36.03 -3.28
N GLN A 584 21.68 -35.29 -4.22
CA GLN A 584 22.34 -34.85 -5.45
C GLN A 584 23.08 -33.53 -5.25
N ILE A 585 24.14 -33.56 -4.43
CA ILE A 585 24.90 -32.34 -4.06
C ILE A 585 25.88 -31.93 -5.16
N GLU A 586 26.59 -32.88 -5.79
CA GLU A 586 27.65 -32.57 -6.76
C GLU A 586 27.15 -31.84 -8.03
N PRO A 587 26.08 -32.29 -8.72
CA PRO A 587 25.57 -31.57 -9.90
C PRO A 587 25.04 -30.17 -9.54
N PHE A 588 24.49 -30.00 -8.34
CA PHE A 588 23.99 -28.72 -7.84
C PHE A 588 25.12 -27.73 -7.58
N GLN A 589 26.18 -28.15 -6.89
CA GLN A 589 27.34 -27.31 -6.62
C GLN A 589 28.08 -26.91 -7.90
N GLN A 590 28.17 -27.79 -8.90
CA GLN A 590 28.75 -27.44 -10.20
C GLN A 590 27.92 -26.40 -10.94
N ALA A 591 26.59 -26.54 -10.94
CA ALA A 591 25.70 -25.55 -11.57
C ALA A 591 25.78 -24.17 -10.88
N THR A 592 25.87 -24.15 -9.55
CA THR A 592 25.92 -22.91 -8.75
C THR A 592 27.29 -22.23 -8.72
N ARG A 593 28.40 -22.98 -8.86
CA ARG A 593 29.78 -22.45 -8.85
C ARG A 593 30.31 -21.98 -10.20
N SER A 594 29.53 -22.14 -11.28
CA SER A 594 29.95 -21.67 -12.61
C SER A 594 30.07 -20.14 -12.65
N ARG A 595 31.21 -19.62 -12.18
CA ARG A 595 31.69 -18.26 -12.43
C ARG A 595 32.17 -18.21 -13.88
N TRP A 596 31.41 -17.52 -14.72
CA TRP A 596 31.86 -17.03 -16.02
C TRP A 596 31.36 -15.60 -16.18
#